data_AF-A0A1D2U4U3-F1
#
_entry.id   AF-A0A1D2U4U3-F1
#
_cell.length_a   1.000
_cell.length_b   1.000
_cell.length_c   1.000
_cell.angle_alpha   90.00
_cell.angle_beta   90.00
_cell.angle_gamma   90.00
#
_symmetry.space_group_name_H-M   'P 1'
#
loop_
_entity.id
_entity.type
_entity.pdbx_description
1 polymer ?
#
loop_
_entity_poly.entity_id
_entity_poly.type
_entity_poly.pdbx_seq_one_letter_code
_entity_poly.pdbx_strand_id
1 'polypeptide(L)'
;MCSNGSDTTHHHLHKEHCSVSRLHRHLAQLAFLFIAALALPLAAQAAEYVSIRGNAIHVRAQPGTHSPIQWELDDGYPLRVLRKKGRWLKVADHEATLGWVYAPLTRRTPHRIVTVPTARLRAGPGTGHRILATMQRNEILRTLATRGKWAQVQREDGQRGWVARRLTWGW
;
A
#
# COMPACT_ATOMS: atom_id res chain seq x y z
N MET A 1 -40.12 31.57 43.48
CA MET A 1 -41.41 32.27 43.50
C MET A 1 -41.78 32.69 42.09
N CYS A 2 -42.78 32.05 41.49
CA CYS A 2 -43.58 32.62 40.42
C CYS A 2 -45.03 32.51 40.88
N SER A 3 -45.75 33.63 40.88
CA SER A 3 -47.16 33.69 41.26
C SER A 3 -48.06 33.47 40.04
N ASN A 4 -48.96 32.51 40.21
CA ASN A 4 -50.35 32.40 39.76
C ASN A 4 -50.79 33.01 38.42
N GLY A 5 -51.30 32.13 37.57
CA GLY A 5 -52.38 32.39 36.61
C GLY A 5 -53.16 31.09 36.40
N SER A 6 -54.40 31.06 36.85
CA SER A 6 -55.36 29.95 36.81
C SER A 6 -55.92 29.73 35.40
N ASP A 7 -56.02 28.47 34.95
CA ASP A 7 -57.13 28.08 34.08
C ASP A 7 -57.40 26.57 34.15
N THR A 8 -58.66 26.22 34.37
CA THR A 8 -59.18 24.86 34.57
C THR A 8 -60.06 24.49 33.40
N THR A 9 -59.53 23.78 32.40
CA THR A 9 -60.24 22.78 31.58
C THR A 9 -59.27 22.11 30.61
N HIS A 10 -59.57 20.88 30.17
CA HIS A 10 -58.77 19.99 29.30
C HIS A 10 -57.76 19.05 29.99
N HIS A 11 -58.26 18.15 30.85
CA HIS A 11 -57.46 17.07 31.44
C HIS A 11 -57.44 15.74 30.65
N HIS A 12 -57.67 15.73 29.32
CA HIS A 12 -57.76 14.45 28.60
C HIS A 12 -56.95 14.26 27.30
N LEU A 13 -56.39 15.29 26.66
CA LEU A 13 -55.73 15.13 25.35
C LEU A 13 -54.18 15.22 25.38
N HIS A 14 -53.57 15.41 26.55
CA HIS A 14 -52.14 15.73 26.63
C HIS A 14 -51.20 14.51 26.74
N LYS A 15 -51.72 13.28 26.85
CA LYS A 15 -50.90 12.07 27.05
C LYS A 15 -50.40 11.40 25.75
N GLU A 16 -51.19 11.40 24.70
CA GLU A 16 -50.88 10.70 23.42
C GLU A 16 -49.68 11.31 22.68
N HIS A 17 -49.59 12.65 22.65
CA HIS A 17 -48.51 13.39 21.97
C HIS A 17 -47.12 13.18 22.60
N CYS A 18 -47.06 12.72 23.85
CA CYS A 18 -45.80 12.57 24.59
C CYS A 18 -45.09 11.23 24.32
N SER A 19 -45.78 10.24 23.74
CA SER A 19 -45.26 8.90 23.49
C SER A 19 -44.51 8.79 22.15
N VAL A 20 -45.10 9.34 21.08
CA VAL A 20 -44.56 9.27 19.71
C VAL A 20 -43.21 9.98 19.56
N SER A 21 -43.02 11.11 20.24
CA SER A 21 -41.76 11.89 20.18
C SER A 21 -40.60 11.23 20.92
N ARG A 22 -40.87 10.34 21.89
CA ARG A 22 -39.83 9.56 22.60
C ARG A 22 -39.37 8.37 21.76
N LEU A 23 -40.30 7.71 21.06
CA LEU A 23 -40.00 6.60 20.16
C LEU A 23 -39.14 7.02 18.96
N HIS A 24 -39.41 8.19 18.37
CA HIS A 24 -38.59 8.75 17.27
C HIS A 24 -37.18 9.14 17.72
N ARG A 25 -37.02 9.61 18.97
CA ARG A 25 -35.69 9.93 19.56
C ARG A 25 -34.85 8.66 19.78
N HIS A 26 -35.47 7.59 20.28
CA HIS A 26 -34.78 6.31 20.46
C HIS A 26 -34.49 5.60 19.13
N LEU A 27 -35.39 5.67 18.14
CA LEU A 27 -35.15 5.15 16.78
C LEU A 27 -34.02 5.91 16.07
N ALA A 28 -33.96 7.24 16.18
CA ALA A 28 -32.86 8.04 15.63
C ALA A 28 -31.52 7.77 16.33
N GLN A 29 -31.51 7.61 17.66
CA GLN A 29 -30.31 7.26 18.43
C GLN A 29 -29.81 5.84 18.16
N LEU A 30 -30.72 4.85 18.04
CA LEU A 30 -30.38 3.49 17.67
C LEU A 30 -29.90 3.39 16.22
N ALA A 31 -30.51 4.13 15.28
CA ALA A 31 -30.03 4.21 13.90
C ALA A 31 -28.65 4.88 13.81
N PHE A 32 -28.38 5.90 14.62
CA PHE A 32 -27.07 6.57 14.69
C PHE A 32 -25.98 5.66 15.27
N LEU A 33 -26.29 4.87 16.31
CA LEU A 33 -25.41 3.84 16.87
C LEU A 33 -25.19 2.66 15.91
N PHE A 34 -26.18 2.29 15.11
CA PHE A 34 -26.06 1.23 14.09
C PHE A 34 -25.22 1.67 12.87
N ILE A 35 -25.33 2.92 12.44
CA ILE A 35 -24.52 3.49 11.34
C ILE A 35 -23.06 3.72 11.79
N ALA A 36 -22.84 4.16 13.04
CA ALA A 36 -21.48 4.31 13.58
C ALA A 36 -20.76 2.96 13.78
N ALA A 37 -21.49 1.89 14.12
CA ALA A 37 -20.94 0.53 14.23
C ALA A 37 -20.54 -0.09 12.88
N LEU A 38 -21.04 0.43 11.76
CA LEU A 38 -20.72 -0.06 10.41
C LEU A 38 -19.46 0.60 9.81
N ALA A 39 -18.98 1.69 10.38
CA ALA A 39 -17.79 2.42 9.92
C ALA A 39 -16.50 1.90 10.57
N LEU A 40 -16.27 0.59 10.53
CA LEU A 40 -14.96 0.04 10.90
C LEU A 40 -13.90 0.54 9.90
N PRO A 41 -12.84 1.23 10.33
CA PRO A 41 -11.78 1.64 9.43
C PRO A 41 -11.11 0.40 8.85
N LEU A 42 -11.19 0.21 7.53
CA LEU A 42 -10.37 -0.79 6.85
C LEU A 42 -8.90 -0.37 7.00
N ALA A 43 -8.16 -1.09 7.85
CA ALA A 43 -6.72 -0.97 7.88
C ALA A 43 -6.17 -1.47 6.54
N ALA A 44 -5.77 -0.54 5.68
CA ALA A 44 -5.06 -0.86 4.46
C ALA A 44 -3.70 -1.47 4.84
N GLN A 45 -3.52 -2.75 4.53
CA GLN A 45 -2.24 -3.40 4.73
C GLN A 45 -1.24 -2.83 3.72
N ALA A 46 -0.18 -2.20 4.21
CA ALA A 46 0.90 -1.73 3.36
C ALA A 46 1.58 -2.93 2.70
N ALA A 47 1.80 -2.86 1.39
CA ALA A 47 2.51 -3.90 0.67
C ALA A 47 3.95 -4.04 1.22
N GLU A 48 4.31 -5.27 1.61
CA GLU A 48 5.67 -5.59 2.04
C GLU A 48 6.53 -5.90 0.80
N TYR A 49 7.76 -5.39 0.79
CA TYR A 49 8.72 -5.63 -0.27
C TYR A 49 10.06 -6.08 0.28
N VAL A 50 10.77 -6.83 -0.56
CA VAL A 50 12.18 -7.20 -0.38
C VAL A 50 12.92 -7.03 -1.70
N SER A 51 14.24 -7.02 -1.64
CA SER A 51 15.10 -7.14 -2.82
C SER A 51 15.97 -8.39 -2.72
N ILE A 52 16.27 -9.00 -3.85
CA ILE A 52 17.19 -10.14 -3.93
C ILE A 52 18.59 -9.74 -3.43
N ARG A 53 19.28 -10.66 -2.75
CA ARG A 53 20.67 -10.54 -2.29
C ARG A 53 21.51 -11.64 -2.96
N GLY A 54 22.45 -11.22 -3.79
CA GLY A 54 23.28 -12.08 -4.64
C GLY A 54 22.76 -12.12 -6.08
N ASN A 55 23.59 -12.63 -6.97
CA ASN A 55 23.23 -12.87 -8.38
C ASN A 55 22.74 -14.31 -8.55
N ALA A 56 22.04 -14.56 -9.65
CA ALA A 56 21.58 -15.90 -10.01
C ALA A 56 20.72 -16.58 -8.92
N ILE A 57 19.85 -15.82 -8.24
CA ILE A 57 19.03 -16.37 -7.15
C ILE A 57 17.79 -17.06 -7.72
N HIS A 58 17.65 -18.35 -7.42
CA HIS A 58 16.53 -19.15 -7.87
C HIS A 58 15.23 -18.84 -7.09
N VAL A 59 14.17 -18.56 -7.83
CA VAL A 59 12.79 -18.55 -7.35
C VAL A 59 12.13 -19.87 -7.74
N ARG A 60 11.38 -20.45 -6.81
CA ARG A 60 10.88 -21.83 -6.91
C ARG A 60 9.36 -21.92 -6.90
N ALA A 61 8.82 -22.98 -7.50
CA ALA A 61 7.38 -23.23 -7.57
C ALA A 61 6.73 -23.44 -6.20
N GLN A 62 7.47 -24.08 -5.29
CA GLN A 62 7.05 -24.43 -3.93
C GLN A 62 8.15 -24.05 -2.92
N PRO A 63 7.81 -23.90 -1.63
CA PRO A 63 8.80 -23.63 -0.60
C PRO A 63 9.59 -24.92 -0.32
N GLY A 64 10.85 -24.97 -0.77
CA GLY A 64 11.74 -26.11 -0.56
C GLY A 64 12.95 -26.11 -1.50
N THR A 65 14.08 -26.64 -1.05
CA THR A 65 15.34 -26.66 -1.83
C THR A 65 15.31 -27.63 -3.02
N HIS A 66 14.46 -28.65 -2.97
CA HIS A 66 14.26 -29.62 -4.05
C HIS A 66 13.08 -29.27 -4.97
N SER A 67 12.39 -28.16 -4.73
CA SER A 67 11.29 -27.72 -5.60
C SER A 67 11.83 -27.29 -6.97
N PRO A 68 11.07 -27.48 -8.07
CA PRO A 68 11.40 -26.93 -9.37
C PRO A 68 11.71 -25.43 -9.31
N ILE A 69 12.75 -25.03 -10.03
CA ILE A 69 13.11 -23.63 -10.26
C ILE A 69 12.16 -23.08 -11.33
N GLN A 70 11.58 -21.90 -11.09
CA GLN A 70 10.73 -21.22 -12.05
C GLN A 70 11.51 -20.16 -12.84
N TRP A 71 12.37 -19.40 -12.17
CA TRP A 71 13.25 -18.42 -12.79
C TRP A 71 14.39 -18.04 -11.85
N GLU A 72 15.32 -17.29 -12.42
CA GLU A 72 16.52 -16.77 -11.78
C GLU A 72 16.45 -15.25 -11.74
N LEU A 73 16.90 -14.63 -10.64
CA LEU A 73 16.89 -13.18 -10.45
C LEU A 73 18.25 -12.67 -10.00
N ASP A 74 18.61 -11.49 -10.50
CA ASP A 74 19.83 -10.79 -10.15
C ASP A 74 19.72 -9.94 -8.87
N ASP A 75 20.88 -9.49 -8.40
CA ASP A 75 20.99 -8.71 -7.18
C ASP A 75 20.13 -7.44 -7.25
N GLY A 76 19.41 -7.17 -6.16
CA GLY A 76 18.57 -5.99 -6.06
C GLY A 76 17.19 -6.13 -6.70
N TYR A 77 16.89 -7.17 -7.47
CA TYR A 77 15.58 -7.34 -8.09
C TYR A 77 14.47 -7.21 -7.03
N PRO A 78 13.54 -6.25 -7.16
CA PRO A 78 12.51 -6.02 -6.17
C PRO A 78 11.40 -7.07 -6.27
N LEU A 79 10.85 -7.47 -5.12
CA LEU A 79 9.78 -8.45 -5.04
C LEU A 79 8.76 -8.00 -3.99
N ARG A 80 7.47 -8.16 -4.31
CA ARG A 80 6.38 -7.93 -3.37
C ARG A 80 6.13 -9.21 -2.60
N VAL A 81 6.17 -9.15 -1.28
CA VAL A 81 5.90 -10.29 -0.40
C VAL A 81 4.39 -10.42 -0.23
N LEU A 82 3.86 -11.60 -0.57
CA LEU A 82 2.44 -11.93 -0.42
C LEU A 82 2.18 -12.71 0.86
N ARG A 83 3.09 -13.63 1.21
CA ARG A 83 2.95 -14.50 2.38
C ARG A 83 4.31 -15.05 2.81
N LYS A 84 4.43 -15.39 4.10
CA LYS A 84 5.58 -16.09 4.67
C LYS A 84 5.19 -17.52 5.08
N LYS A 85 6.05 -18.51 4.83
CA LYS A 85 5.91 -19.90 5.31
C LYS A 85 7.29 -20.38 5.78
N GLY A 86 7.50 -20.41 7.09
CA GLY A 86 8.83 -20.64 7.66
C GLY A 86 9.84 -19.62 7.12
N ARG A 87 10.96 -20.10 6.58
CA ARG A 87 12.01 -19.25 5.97
C ARG A 87 11.80 -18.97 4.48
N TRP A 88 10.60 -19.19 3.96
CA TRP A 88 10.26 -18.96 2.55
C TRP A 88 9.25 -17.83 2.41
N LEU A 89 9.45 -16.99 1.40
CA LEU A 89 8.57 -15.89 1.03
C LEU A 89 7.85 -16.26 -0.26
N LYS A 90 6.51 -16.27 -0.25
CA LYS A 90 5.73 -16.23 -1.49
C LYS A 90 5.77 -14.80 -2.00
N VAL A 91 6.23 -14.62 -3.22
CA VAL A 91 6.50 -13.32 -3.82
C VAL A 91 5.80 -13.17 -5.16
N ALA A 92 5.59 -11.91 -5.55
CA ALA A 92 5.19 -11.49 -6.89
C ALA A 92 6.20 -10.48 -7.44
N ASP A 93 6.52 -10.58 -8.73
CA ASP A 93 7.26 -9.57 -9.47
C ASP A 93 6.34 -8.47 -10.05
N HIS A 94 6.90 -7.63 -10.91
CA HIS A 94 6.18 -6.55 -11.59
C HIS A 94 5.25 -7.02 -12.72
N GLU A 95 5.38 -8.26 -13.17
CA GLU A 95 4.55 -8.92 -14.18
C GLU A 95 3.45 -9.79 -13.54
N ALA A 96 3.32 -9.70 -12.21
CA ALA A 96 2.43 -10.50 -11.37
C ALA A 96 2.76 -12.00 -11.34
N THR A 97 3.97 -12.38 -11.74
CA THR A 97 4.45 -13.75 -11.72
C THR A 97 4.75 -14.18 -10.29
N LEU A 98 4.23 -15.35 -9.89
CA LEU A 98 4.28 -15.84 -8.52
C LEU A 98 5.34 -16.92 -8.30
N GLY A 99 6.08 -16.82 -7.20
CA GLY A 99 7.11 -17.80 -6.83
C GLY A 99 7.47 -17.80 -5.35
N TRP A 100 8.37 -18.70 -4.95
CA TRP A 100 8.91 -18.80 -3.60
C TRP A 100 10.40 -18.52 -3.58
N VAL A 101 10.84 -17.60 -2.73
CA VAL A 101 12.25 -17.30 -2.51
C VAL A 101 12.65 -17.59 -1.06
N TYR A 102 13.87 -18.08 -0.86
CA TYR A 102 14.40 -18.32 0.47
C TYR A 102 14.75 -16.98 1.13
N ALA A 103 14.09 -16.66 2.25
CA ALA A 103 14.16 -15.34 2.89
C ALA A 103 15.58 -14.82 3.18
N PRO A 104 16.57 -15.66 3.60
CA PRO A 104 17.95 -15.21 3.81
C PRO A 104 18.68 -14.68 2.56
N LEU A 105 18.21 -15.05 1.36
CA LEU A 105 18.70 -14.55 0.07
C LEU A 105 18.01 -13.23 -0.34
N THR A 106 17.43 -12.52 0.63
CA THR A 106 16.77 -11.24 0.42
C THR A 106 17.28 -10.19 1.41
N ARG A 107 17.01 -8.93 1.11
CA ARG A 107 17.36 -7.77 1.95
C ARG A 107 16.25 -6.72 1.94
N ARG A 108 16.25 -5.87 2.98
CA ARG A 108 15.38 -4.69 3.09
C ARG A 108 16.04 -3.41 2.58
N THR A 109 16.80 -3.53 1.49
CA THR A 109 17.34 -2.36 0.78
C THR A 109 16.43 -2.06 -0.39
N PRO A 110 15.81 -0.88 -0.46
CA PRO A 110 14.81 -0.59 -1.47
C PRO A 110 15.44 -0.49 -2.87
N HIS A 111 14.82 -1.16 -3.82
CA HIS A 111 15.19 -1.14 -5.23
C HIS A 111 13.93 -1.04 -6.09
N ARG A 112 14.14 -0.63 -7.33
CA ARG A 112 13.11 -0.48 -8.35
C ARG A 112 13.64 -0.99 -9.67
N ILE A 113 12.77 -1.55 -10.47
CA ILE A 113 13.07 -1.99 -11.83
C ILE A 113 12.37 -1.07 -12.83
N VAL A 114 13.00 -0.75 -13.95
CA VAL A 114 12.39 0.00 -15.04
C VAL A 114 11.40 -0.89 -15.80
N THR A 115 10.14 -0.47 -15.90
CA THR A 115 9.05 -1.28 -16.48
C THR A 115 8.54 -0.77 -17.81
N VAL A 116 9.14 0.30 -18.34
CA VAL A 116 8.84 0.86 -19.66
C VAL A 116 10.05 0.64 -20.58
N PRO A 117 9.90 0.68 -21.92
CA PRO A 117 11.04 0.48 -22.83
C PRO A 117 12.22 1.41 -22.51
N THR A 118 11.95 2.68 -22.23
CA THR A 118 12.95 3.66 -21.80
C THR A 118 12.42 4.59 -20.72
N ALA A 119 13.27 4.95 -19.76
CA ALA A 119 12.97 5.91 -18.71
C ALA A 119 14.07 6.98 -18.61
N ARG A 120 13.69 8.23 -18.37
CA ARG A 120 14.65 9.34 -18.21
C ARG A 120 15.08 9.47 -16.75
N LEU A 121 16.39 9.41 -16.51
CA LEU A 121 16.99 9.82 -15.25
C LEU A 121 17.23 11.33 -15.28
N ARG A 122 16.79 12.06 -14.26
CA ARG A 122 16.83 13.53 -14.23
C ARG A 122 17.61 14.07 -13.04
N ALA A 123 18.11 15.30 -13.16
CA ALA A 123 18.86 15.96 -12.09
C ALA A 123 18.02 16.27 -10.84
N GLY A 124 16.69 16.40 -10.99
CA GLY A 124 15.77 16.70 -9.90
C GLY A 124 14.38 16.08 -10.10
N PRO A 125 13.53 16.12 -9.07
CA PRO A 125 12.19 15.53 -9.08
C PRO A 125 11.21 16.40 -9.90
N GLY A 126 11.22 16.25 -11.22
CA GLY A 126 10.35 17.03 -12.10
C GLY A 126 10.69 16.84 -13.58
N THR A 127 9.71 17.05 -14.46
CA THR A 127 9.90 16.91 -15.92
C THR A 127 10.72 18.04 -16.54
N GLY A 128 10.86 19.18 -15.84
CA GLY A 128 11.67 20.33 -16.26
C GLY A 128 13.17 20.21 -15.94
N HIS A 129 13.59 19.28 -15.10
CA HIS A 129 15.01 19.10 -14.79
C HIS A 129 15.77 18.44 -15.94
N ARG A 130 17.03 18.85 -16.15
CA ARG A 130 17.94 18.26 -17.15
C ARG A 130 17.97 16.73 -17.05
N ILE A 131 17.96 16.08 -18.21
CA ILE A 131 18.12 14.62 -18.34
C ILE A 131 19.61 14.29 -18.15
N LEU A 132 19.90 13.33 -17.27
CA LEU A 132 21.25 12.83 -16.97
C LEU A 132 21.58 11.57 -17.77
N ALA A 133 20.58 10.71 -17.97
CA ALA A 133 20.73 9.45 -18.70
C ALA A 133 19.35 8.94 -19.16
N THR A 134 19.39 7.97 -20.07
CA THR A 134 18.25 7.14 -20.45
C THR A 134 18.51 5.72 -19.96
N MET A 135 17.59 5.21 -19.16
CA MET A 135 17.60 3.85 -18.61
C MET A 135 16.71 2.95 -19.45
N GLN A 136 17.06 1.68 -19.56
CA GLN A 136 16.33 0.69 -20.36
C GLN A 136 15.39 -0.14 -19.48
N ARG A 137 14.39 -0.77 -20.10
CA ARG A 137 13.54 -1.78 -19.43
C ARG A 137 14.43 -2.82 -18.72
N ASN A 138 13.96 -3.27 -17.56
CA ASN A 138 14.61 -4.26 -16.69
C ASN A 138 15.89 -3.80 -15.97
N GLU A 139 16.32 -2.55 -16.17
CA GLU A 139 17.41 -2.00 -15.36
C GLU A 139 17.00 -1.89 -13.88
N ILE A 140 17.82 -2.45 -12.99
CA ILE A 140 17.62 -2.47 -11.54
C ILE A 140 18.31 -1.25 -10.92
N LEU A 141 17.58 -0.55 -10.06
CA LEU A 141 17.95 0.74 -9.51
C LEU A 141 17.82 0.71 -8.00
N ARG A 142 18.87 1.06 -7.27
CA ARG A 142 18.78 1.22 -5.81
C ARG A 142 18.01 2.50 -5.49
N THR A 143 16.94 2.42 -4.70
CA THR A 143 16.21 3.61 -4.22
C THR A 143 17.00 4.26 -3.09
N LEU A 144 17.21 5.56 -3.21
CA LEU A 144 17.86 6.38 -2.17
C LEU A 144 16.85 7.21 -1.39
N ALA A 145 15.85 7.75 -2.08
CA ALA A 145 14.80 8.57 -1.47
C ALA A 145 13.55 8.62 -2.37
N THR A 146 12.42 9.02 -1.80
CA THR A 146 11.20 9.32 -2.57
C THR A 146 10.70 10.72 -2.24
N ARG A 147 10.19 11.42 -3.27
CA ARG A 147 9.55 12.74 -3.13
C ARG A 147 8.33 12.78 -4.05
N GLY A 148 7.14 12.62 -3.46
CA GLY A 148 5.88 12.55 -4.19
C GLY A 148 5.89 11.47 -5.28
N LYS A 149 5.78 11.89 -6.54
CA LYS A 149 5.74 11.01 -7.73
C LYS A 149 7.13 10.63 -8.25
N TRP A 150 8.22 10.97 -7.55
CA TRP A 150 9.60 10.74 -7.98
C TRP A 150 10.37 9.90 -6.97
N ALA A 151 11.31 9.09 -7.47
CA ALA A 151 12.29 8.38 -6.67
C ALA A 151 13.68 8.85 -7.07
N GLN A 152 14.51 9.18 -6.09
CA GLN A 152 15.94 9.30 -6.29
C GLN A 152 16.53 7.90 -6.27
N VAL A 153 17.31 7.59 -7.29
CA VAL A 153 17.87 6.26 -7.52
C VAL A 153 19.36 6.33 -7.80
N GLN A 154 20.03 5.21 -7.58
CA GLN A 154 21.40 4.96 -8.01
C GLN A 154 21.40 3.76 -8.96
N ARG A 155 22.06 3.94 -10.12
CA ARG A 155 22.32 2.90 -11.12
C ARG A 155 23.54 2.06 -10.70
N GLU A 156 23.76 0.94 -11.37
CA GLU A 156 24.90 0.05 -11.11
C GLU A 156 26.25 0.75 -11.27
N ASP A 157 26.38 1.61 -12.29
CA ASP A 157 27.56 2.46 -12.54
C ASP A 157 27.79 3.56 -11.50
N GLY A 158 26.93 3.63 -10.47
CA GLY A 158 27.00 4.61 -9.39
C GLY A 158 26.30 5.93 -9.69
N GLN A 159 25.87 6.19 -10.93
CA GLN A 159 25.20 7.43 -11.32
C GLN A 159 23.88 7.59 -10.57
N ARG A 160 23.63 8.81 -10.06
CA ARG A 160 22.44 9.14 -9.26
C ARG A 160 21.55 10.14 -9.97
N GLY A 161 20.25 10.02 -9.77
CA GLY A 161 19.27 10.98 -10.27
C GLY A 161 17.86 10.62 -9.87
N TRP A 162 16.88 11.27 -10.50
CA TRP A 162 15.47 11.14 -10.20
C TRP A 162 14.72 10.52 -11.38
N VAL A 163 13.88 9.54 -11.08
CA VAL A 163 13.00 8.88 -12.06
C VAL A 163 11.55 8.96 -11.59
N ALA A 164 10.63 9.16 -12.53
CA ALA A 164 9.21 9.17 -12.21
C ALA A 164 8.79 7.76 -11.75
N ARG A 165 8.12 7.69 -10.58
CA ARG A 165 7.73 6.42 -9.97
C ARG A 165 6.84 5.58 -10.86
N ARG A 166 5.99 6.18 -11.69
CA ARG A 166 5.11 5.47 -12.63
C ARG A 166 5.84 4.70 -13.75
N LEU A 167 7.12 4.97 -13.98
CA LEU A 167 7.92 4.32 -15.03
C LEU A 167 8.73 3.11 -14.50
N THR A 168 8.57 2.83 -13.21
CA THR A 168 9.40 1.88 -12.46
C THR A 168 8.52 1.16 -11.45
N TRP A 169 8.88 -0.06 -11.09
CA TRP A 169 8.17 -0.84 -10.09
C TRP A 169 9.11 -1.22 -8.96
N GLY A 170 8.60 -1.25 -7.72
CA GLY A 170 9.39 -1.44 -6.51
C GLY A 170 9.14 -0.32 -5.51
N TRP A 171 10.03 -0.18 -4.55
CA TRP A 171 9.80 0.59 -3.32
C TRP A 171 10.94 1.56 -2.98
#